data_AF-A0A2S8J607-F1
#
_entry.id   AF-A0A2S8J607-F1
#
_cell.length_a   1.000
_cell.length_b   1.000
_cell.length_c   1.000
_cell.angle_alpha   90.00
_cell.angle_beta   90.00
_cell.angle_gamma   90.00
#
_symmetry.space_group_name_H-M   'P 1'
#
loop_
_entity.id
_entity.type
_entity.pdbx_description
1 polymer ?
#
loop_
_entity_poly.entity_id
_entity_poly.type
_entity_poly.pdbx_seq_one_letter_code
_entity_poly.pdbx_strand_id
1 'polypeptide(L)'
;MTTLRVVLDTCVMLPQTLNNLLLTLADAEMFRPVWTADLLDEVERNLSGERFGKSPQQAARRVQQMRRAFPLAEEESRGYRELIPAMTNDPKDRHVLAAAVRSGAGVIVTATLQDFPPAALDPFDVEAIHPDEFLCDLLDLDPEAVLESMHVLVERNMLPPRTVGELLESLERLTPQFVNAVRALLVARGEAPDIGAVPAASSFPELTDEQVSALLPEMREAYLELRAMDPAELLRFLGHTKLVSAAWAFLTSVCVDGDLLSVWPNVDPDFRSVLAWRWVRDNHYQMTVDGWEGEAVAAALAGPVPEHPLWVHFERVHVRSFRAMLPDPATWGIGTGTRIVGPGVEVLYVHEMSTLDSGVWEPNVPRPVFPILMHLFDDRWLVRNLGSEEDPAASA
;
A
#
# COMPACT_ATOMS: atom_id res chain seq x y z
N MET A 1 24.27 -10.05 -14.18
CA MET A 1 25.05 -9.09 -13.38
C MET A 1 24.64 -9.29 -11.93
N THR A 2 25.58 -9.30 -10.99
CA THR A 2 25.25 -9.44 -9.56
C THR A 2 24.76 -8.09 -9.04
N THR A 3 23.49 -7.99 -8.66
CA THR A 3 22.92 -6.80 -8.03
C THR A 3 23.66 -6.47 -6.74
N LEU A 4 23.99 -5.20 -6.52
CA LEU A 4 24.71 -4.72 -5.33
C LEU A 4 23.94 -5.10 -4.06
N ARG A 5 24.60 -5.73 -3.09
CA ARG A 5 24.03 -6.00 -1.76
C ARG A 5 24.37 -4.85 -0.83
N VAL A 6 23.37 -4.39 -0.09
CA VAL A 6 23.47 -3.23 0.79
C VAL A 6 22.86 -3.56 2.14
N VAL A 7 23.63 -3.39 3.21
CA VAL A 7 23.09 -3.49 4.57
C VAL A 7 22.46 -2.16 4.95
N LEU A 8 21.19 -2.17 5.31
CA LEU A 8 20.48 -0.99 5.80
C LEU A 8 20.52 -0.96 7.32
N ASP A 9 21.13 0.08 7.90
CA ASP A 9 21.23 0.23 9.36
C ASP A 9 19.88 0.62 10.00
N THR A 10 19.70 0.31 11.29
CA THR A 10 18.51 0.66 12.07
C THR A 10 18.18 2.15 11.95
N CYS A 11 19.19 3.03 11.98
CA CYS A 11 18.98 4.47 11.99
C CYS A 11 18.31 5.01 10.71
N VAL A 12 18.52 4.37 9.56
CA VAL A 12 17.87 4.74 8.27
C VAL A 12 16.55 4.01 8.06
N MET A 13 16.33 2.90 8.77
CA MET A 13 15.05 2.20 8.80
C MET A 13 14.01 2.86 9.70
N LEU A 14 14.40 3.66 10.69
CA LEU A 14 13.45 4.25 11.62
C LEU A 14 12.56 5.35 11.00
N PRO A 15 13.11 6.38 10.32
CA PRO A 15 12.30 7.39 9.66
C PRO A 15 11.46 6.76 8.55
N GLN A 16 10.14 6.80 8.71
CA GLN A 16 9.21 6.06 7.85
C GLN A 16 9.40 6.41 6.37
N THR A 17 9.48 7.70 6.03
CA THR A 17 9.61 8.14 4.63
C THR A 17 10.90 7.64 4.00
N LEU A 18 12.04 7.81 4.68
CA LEU A 18 13.34 7.36 4.16
C LEU A 18 13.36 5.85 3.98
N ASN A 19 12.88 5.10 4.97
CA ASN A 19 12.80 3.65 4.87
C ASN A 19 11.89 3.21 3.72
N ASN A 20 10.72 3.83 3.55
CA ASN A 20 9.82 3.52 2.46
C ASN A 20 10.47 3.76 1.09
N LEU A 21 11.24 4.85 0.94
CA LEU A 21 11.95 5.15 -0.31
C LEU A 21 13.04 4.11 -0.59
N LEU A 22 13.90 3.83 0.40
CA LEU A 22 14.96 2.82 0.27
C LEU A 22 14.39 1.44 -0.09
N LEU A 23 13.27 1.04 0.53
CA LEU A 23 12.62 -0.22 0.21
C LEU A 23 11.93 -0.22 -1.16
N THR A 24 11.37 0.91 -1.62
CA THR A 24 10.84 0.96 -3.00
C THR A 24 11.96 0.85 -4.03
N LEU A 25 13.09 1.53 -3.82
CA LEU A 25 14.25 1.44 -4.71
C LEU A 25 14.84 0.02 -4.74
N ALA A 26 14.83 -0.66 -3.59
CA ALA A 26 15.21 -2.08 -3.50
C ALA A 26 14.23 -2.99 -4.26
N ASP A 27 12.93 -2.72 -4.18
CA ASP A 27 11.88 -3.47 -4.92
C ASP A 27 12.00 -3.26 -6.43
N ALA A 28 12.41 -2.07 -6.87
CA ALA A 28 12.79 -1.74 -8.24
C ALA A 28 14.16 -2.33 -8.67
N GLU A 29 14.69 -3.29 -7.89
CA GLU A 29 15.95 -4.02 -8.13
C GLU A 29 17.22 -3.14 -8.23
N MET A 30 17.18 -1.87 -7.81
CA MET A 30 18.35 -0.99 -7.83
C MET A 30 19.47 -1.47 -6.90
N PHE A 31 19.09 -2.13 -5.80
CA PHE A 31 19.99 -2.85 -4.92
C PHE A 31 19.25 -3.97 -4.18
N ARG A 32 19.99 -4.90 -3.58
CA ARG A 32 19.45 -5.95 -2.71
C ARG A 32 19.66 -5.59 -1.25
N PRO A 33 18.59 -5.38 -0.48
CA PRO A 33 18.73 -5.03 0.92
C PRO A 33 19.10 -6.26 1.75
N VAL A 34 19.92 -6.04 2.77
CA VAL A 34 20.32 -7.04 3.75
C VAL A 34 20.13 -6.46 5.14
N TRP A 35 19.66 -7.30 6.06
CA TRP A 35 19.58 -6.96 7.48
C TRP A 35 19.69 -8.22 8.33
N THR A 36 19.79 -8.04 9.64
CA THR A 36 19.83 -9.14 10.61
C THR A 36 18.54 -9.21 11.41
N ALA A 37 18.29 -10.35 12.04
CA ALA A 37 17.21 -10.47 13.02
C ALA A 37 17.38 -9.46 14.16
N ASP A 38 18.59 -9.30 14.71
CA ASP A 38 18.86 -8.36 15.81
C ASP A 38 18.59 -6.90 15.40
N LEU A 39 18.87 -6.54 14.14
CA LEU A 39 18.58 -5.22 13.58
C LEU A 39 17.08 -4.96 13.48
N LEU A 40 16.29 -5.93 12.99
CA LEU A 40 14.84 -5.78 12.95
C LEU A 40 14.22 -5.73 14.35
N ASP A 41 14.76 -6.48 15.32
CA ASP A 41 14.35 -6.41 16.72
C ASP A 41 14.66 -5.03 17.32
N GLU A 42 15.76 -4.39 16.92
CA GLU A 42 16.07 -3.01 17.26
C GLU A 42 15.11 -2.00 16.65
N VAL A 43 14.76 -2.17 15.38
CA VAL A 43 13.74 -1.34 14.71
C VAL A 43 12.42 -1.43 15.47
N GLU A 44 11.96 -2.64 15.80
CA GLU A 44 10.71 -2.85 16.54
C GLU A 44 10.72 -2.18 17.93
N ARG A 45 11.82 -2.36 18.69
CA ARG A 45 12.00 -1.75 20.01
C ARG A 45 12.01 -0.23 19.94
N ASN A 46 12.73 0.34 18.98
CA ASN A 46 12.84 1.79 18.82
C ASN A 46 11.51 2.42 18.38
N LEU A 47 10.76 1.78 17.48
CA LEU A 47 9.44 2.25 17.05
C LEU A 47 8.44 2.29 18.21
N SER A 48 8.52 1.29 19.10
CA SER A 48 7.67 1.21 20.30
C SER A 48 8.13 2.11 21.45
N GLY A 49 9.30 2.74 21.32
CA GLY A 49 9.86 3.65 22.33
C GLY A 49 9.25 5.04 22.29
N GLU A 50 9.55 5.86 23.32
CA GLU A 50 8.99 7.20 23.52
C GLU A 50 9.19 8.15 22.33
N ARG A 51 10.28 7.96 21.57
CA ARG A 51 10.62 8.81 20.42
C ARG A 51 9.64 8.67 19.25
N PHE A 52 9.13 7.46 18.99
CA PHE A 52 8.29 7.16 17.83
C PHE A 52 6.85 6.79 18.22
N GLY A 53 6.61 6.37 19.46
CA GLY A 53 5.30 6.26 20.07
C GLY A 53 4.34 5.28 19.37
N LYS A 54 4.85 4.33 18.58
CA LYS A 54 4.02 3.31 17.94
C LYS A 54 3.59 2.27 18.97
N SER A 55 2.41 1.68 18.80
CA SER A 55 2.06 0.53 19.64
C SER A 55 2.96 -0.67 19.29
N PRO A 56 3.19 -1.61 20.23
CA PRO A 56 3.93 -2.83 19.94
C PRO A 56 3.37 -3.59 18.73
N GLN A 57 2.04 -3.62 18.56
CA GLN A 57 1.42 -4.25 17.39
C GLN A 57 1.75 -3.51 16.09
N GLN A 58 1.79 -2.17 16.09
CA GLN A 58 2.15 -1.38 14.91
C GLN A 58 3.62 -1.57 14.52
N ALA A 59 4.52 -1.62 15.51
CA ALA A 59 5.94 -1.86 15.28
C ALA A 59 6.19 -3.27 14.71
N ALA A 60 5.63 -4.30 15.36
CA ALA A 60 5.72 -5.68 14.90
C ALA A 60 5.13 -5.87 13.49
N ARG A 61 4.00 -5.22 13.22
CA ARG A 61 3.35 -5.24 11.90
C ARG A 61 4.28 -4.67 10.81
N ARG A 62 4.93 -3.53 11.07
CA ARG A 62 5.86 -2.92 10.12
C ARG A 62 7.02 -3.87 9.77
N VAL A 63 7.65 -4.45 10.80
CA VAL A 63 8.74 -5.42 10.61
C VAL A 63 8.25 -6.66 9.86
N GLN A 64 7.05 -7.16 10.15
CA GLN A 64 6.47 -8.29 9.43
C GLN A 64 6.23 -7.97 7.94
N GLN A 65 5.78 -6.75 7.62
CA GLN A 65 5.63 -6.32 6.23
C GLN A 65 6.97 -6.27 5.50
N MET A 66 8.03 -5.77 6.15
CA MET A 66 9.39 -5.77 5.58
C MET A 66 9.89 -7.20 5.29
N ARG A 67 9.70 -8.14 6.23
CA ARG A 67 10.04 -9.56 6.03
C ARG A 67 9.26 -10.20 4.90
N ARG A 68 7.98 -9.86 4.74
CA ARG A 68 7.15 -10.38 3.65
C ARG A 68 7.58 -9.84 2.29
N ALA A 69 7.93 -8.56 2.22
CA ALA A 69 8.40 -7.93 0.98
C ALA A 69 9.78 -8.43 0.57
N PHE A 70 10.69 -8.65 1.53
CA PHE A 70 12.07 -9.07 1.27
C PHE A 70 12.42 -10.34 2.05
N PRO A 71 11.90 -11.51 1.66
CA PRO A 71 12.09 -12.76 2.40
C PRO A 71 13.55 -13.20 2.48
N LEU A 72 14.38 -12.81 1.50
CA LEU A 72 15.80 -13.17 1.45
C LEU A 72 16.71 -12.22 2.24
N ALA A 73 16.27 -11.01 2.59
CA ALA A 73 17.14 -9.99 3.18
C ALA A 73 17.73 -10.40 4.55
N GLU A 74 16.95 -11.13 5.35
CA GLU A 74 17.43 -11.71 6.62
C GLU A 74 18.24 -13.00 6.39
N GLU A 75 17.86 -13.81 5.39
CA GLU A 75 18.53 -15.09 5.08
C GLU A 75 19.96 -14.89 4.56
N GLU A 76 20.20 -13.85 3.77
CA GLU A 76 21.52 -13.51 3.21
C GLU A 76 22.57 -13.21 4.30
N SER A 77 22.15 -12.78 5.49
CA SER A 77 23.04 -12.55 6.63
C SER A 77 23.18 -13.75 7.59
N ARG A 78 22.54 -14.89 7.30
CA ARG A 78 22.52 -16.05 8.20
C ARG A 78 23.91 -16.50 8.62
N GLY A 79 24.16 -16.51 9.94
CA GLY A 79 25.46 -16.84 10.53
C GLY A 79 26.30 -15.62 10.93
N TYR A 80 25.81 -14.38 10.72
CA TYR A 80 26.53 -13.16 11.09
C TYR A 80 26.98 -13.13 12.56
N ARG A 81 26.24 -13.77 13.48
CA ARG A 81 26.57 -13.76 14.91
C ARG A 81 27.95 -14.36 15.23
N GLU A 82 28.44 -15.29 14.41
CA GLU A 82 29.77 -15.89 14.57
C GLU A 82 30.90 -14.88 14.28
N LEU A 83 30.61 -13.84 13.49
CA LEU A 83 31.56 -12.80 13.09
C LEU A 83 31.57 -11.61 14.05
N ILE A 84 30.52 -11.40 14.85
CA ILE A 84 30.39 -10.28 15.80
C ILE A 84 31.65 -10.07 16.66
N PRO A 85 32.28 -11.11 17.25
CA PRO A 85 33.48 -10.92 18.08
C PRO A 85 34.69 -10.36 17.33
N ALA A 86 34.75 -10.52 16.01
CA ALA A 86 35.82 -10.02 15.15
C ALA A 86 35.60 -8.57 14.69
N MET A 87 34.40 -8.01 14.87
CA MET A 87 34.06 -6.67 14.44
C MET A 87 34.61 -5.62 15.43
N THR A 88 35.37 -4.66 14.92
CA THR A 88 36.08 -3.65 15.73
C THR A 88 35.40 -2.28 15.73
N ASN A 89 34.22 -2.15 15.10
CA ASN A 89 33.37 -0.97 15.11
C ASN A 89 32.59 -0.83 16.44
N ASP A 90 31.68 0.14 16.55
CA ASP A 90 30.89 0.37 17.78
C ASP A 90 30.28 -0.95 18.28
N PRO A 91 30.43 -1.29 19.59
CA PRO A 91 29.93 -2.55 20.14
C PRO A 91 28.45 -2.84 19.88
N LYS A 92 27.60 -1.80 19.79
CA LYS A 92 26.17 -1.96 19.53
C LYS A 92 25.92 -2.32 18.07
N ASP A 93 26.70 -1.77 17.15
CA ASP A 93 26.49 -1.90 15.71
C ASP A 93 27.34 -3.02 15.06
N ARG A 94 28.02 -3.84 15.86
CA ARG A 94 28.82 -4.98 15.35
C ARG A 94 28.01 -5.98 14.56
N HIS A 95 26.73 -6.16 14.89
CA HIS A 95 25.88 -7.08 14.13
C HIS A 95 25.62 -6.57 12.71
N VAL A 96 25.59 -5.24 12.49
CA VAL A 96 25.42 -4.61 11.18
C VAL A 96 26.64 -4.89 10.29
N LEU A 97 27.84 -4.64 10.81
CA LEU A 97 29.07 -4.93 10.07
C LEU A 97 29.24 -6.44 9.82
N ALA A 98 28.97 -7.27 10.82
CA ALA A 98 29.00 -8.72 10.67
C ALA A 98 28.03 -9.22 9.58
N ALA A 99 26.87 -8.57 9.42
CA ALA A 99 25.92 -8.87 8.35
C ALA A 99 26.48 -8.54 6.98
N ALA A 100 27.16 -7.39 6.85
CA ALA A 100 27.78 -6.97 5.61
C ALA A 100 28.84 -7.98 5.16
N VAL A 101 29.75 -8.35 6.07
CA VAL A 101 30.78 -9.37 5.83
C VAL A 101 30.16 -10.72 5.47
N ARG A 102 29.11 -11.14 6.19
CA ARG A 102 28.49 -12.45 5.97
C ARG A 102 27.78 -12.56 4.62
N SER A 103 27.09 -11.51 4.23
CA SER A 103 26.32 -11.45 2.98
C SER A 103 27.16 -11.05 1.76
N GLY A 104 28.39 -10.59 1.97
CA GLY A 104 29.21 -9.99 0.91
C GLY A 104 28.62 -8.67 0.41
N ALA A 105 27.96 -7.91 1.29
CA ALA A 105 27.52 -6.55 0.98
C ALA A 105 28.72 -5.61 1.04
N GLY A 106 28.96 -4.88 -0.05
CA GLY A 106 30.03 -3.89 -0.13
C GLY A 106 29.68 -2.57 0.55
N VAL A 107 28.40 -2.33 0.87
CA VAL A 107 27.92 -1.06 1.40
C VAL A 107 27.04 -1.28 2.63
N ILE A 108 27.26 -0.45 3.66
CA ILE A 108 26.36 -0.21 4.80
C ILE A 108 25.81 1.20 4.65
N VAL A 109 24.48 1.34 4.59
CA VAL A 109 23.83 2.66 4.57
C VAL A 109 23.46 3.04 6.00
N THR A 110 24.08 4.10 6.51
CA THR A 110 23.90 4.58 7.89
C THR A 110 24.03 6.09 8.00
N ALA A 111 23.23 6.71 8.88
CA ALA A 111 23.37 8.12 9.24
C ALA A 111 24.41 8.35 10.36
N THR A 112 24.93 7.28 10.98
CA THR A 112 25.90 7.34 12.07
C THR A 112 27.27 6.82 11.66
N LEU A 113 27.87 7.46 10.65
CA LEU A 113 29.17 7.07 10.08
C LEU A 113 30.29 6.91 11.12
N GLN A 114 30.25 7.67 12.22
CA GLN A 114 31.24 7.56 13.29
C GLN A 114 31.26 6.18 13.98
N ASP A 115 30.14 5.44 13.94
CA ASP A 115 30.01 4.12 14.54
C ASP A 115 30.67 3.03 13.66
N PHE A 116 31.03 3.39 12.42
CA PHE A 116 31.63 2.55 11.39
C PHE A 116 32.93 3.18 10.83
N PRO A 117 33.99 3.32 11.65
CA PRO A 117 35.23 3.95 11.21
C PRO A 117 35.92 3.13 10.10
N PRO A 118 36.56 3.77 9.10
CA PRO A 118 37.21 3.07 7.98
C PRO A 118 38.15 1.95 8.41
N ALA A 119 38.94 2.17 9.47
CA ALA A 119 39.86 1.15 10.00
C ALA A 119 39.17 -0.17 10.45
N ALA A 120 37.87 -0.14 10.76
CA ALA A 120 37.08 -1.33 11.05
C ALA A 120 36.45 -1.97 9.81
N LEU A 121 36.24 -1.19 8.74
CA LEU A 121 35.55 -1.61 7.51
C LEU A 121 36.52 -2.08 6.43
N ASP A 122 37.65 -1.38 6.23
CA ASP A 122 38.67 -1.64 5.20
C ASP A 122 39.13 -3.11 5.15
N PRO A 123 39.33 -3.83 6.28
CA PRO A 123 39.74 -5.23 6.24
C PRO A 123 38.74 -6.18 5.57
N PHE A 124 37.51 -5.72 5.33
CA PHE A 124 36.42 -6.52 4.78
C PHE A 124 35.91 -5.99 3.43
N ASP A 125 36.56 -4.99 2.84
CA ASP A 125 36.11 -4.32 1.60
C ASP A 125 34.65 -3.81 1.70
N VAL A 126 34.29 -3.26 2.86
CA VAL A 126 32.98 -2.66 3.13
C VAL A 126 33.12 -1.15 3.25
N GLU A 127 32.15 -0.40 2.76
CA GLU A 127 32.05 1.05 2.92
C GLU A 127 30.79 1.43 3.68
N ALA A 128 30.87 2.44 4.56
CA ALA A 128 29.70 3.04 5.20
C ALA A 128 29.36 4.36 4.51
N ILE A 129 28.14 4.45 3.97
CA ILE A 129 27.69 5.60 3.16
C ILE A 129 26.48 6.25 3.83
N HIS A 130 26.44 7.59 3.85
CA HIS A 130 25.29 8.33 4.36
C HIS A 130 24.07 8.16 3.44
N PRO A 131 22.83 8.03 3.94
CA PRO A 131 21.66 7.84 3.08
C PRO A 131 21.47 8.94 2.02
N ASP A 132 21.86 10.18 2.33
CA ASP A 132 21.82 11.29 1.38
C ASP A 132 22.75 11.06 0.17
N GLU A 133 23.97 10.59 0.44
CA GLU A 133 24.97 10.29 -0.59
C GLU A 133 24.58 9.04 -1.38
N PHE A 134 24.17 7.98 -0.69
CA PHE A 134 23.70 6.75 -1.33
C PHE A 134 22.52 6.98 -2.29
N LEU A 135 21.54 7.82 -1.90
CA LEU A 135 20.44 8.17 -2.80
C LEU A 135 20.90 9.04 -3.98
N CYS A 136 21.90 9.91 -3.80
CA CYS A 136 22.51 10.62 -4.93
C CYS A 136 23.19 9.65 -5.90
N ASP A 137 23.94 8.67 -5.39
CA ASP A 137 24.60 7.66 -6.23
C ASP A 137 23.59 6.85 -7.05
N LEU A 138 22.46 6.46 -6.43
CA LEU A 138 21.37 5.79 -7.15
C LEU A 138 20.71 6.70 -8.20
N LEU A 139 20.53 7.98 -7.89
CA LEU A 139 19.98 8.96 -8.83
C LEU A 139 20.92 9.19 -10.02
N ASP A 140 22.23 9.27 -9.80
CA ASP A 140 23.23 9.43 -10.85
C ASP A 140 23.35 8.15 -11.70
N LEU A 141 23.14 6.98 -11.10
CA LEU A 141 23.17 5.69 -11.78
C LEU A 141 21.98 5.52 -12.73
N ASP A 142 20.75 5.74 -12.23
CA ASP A 142 19.52 5.63 -13.02
C ASP A 142 18.46 6.64 -12.54
N PRO A 143 18.46 7.86 -13.13
CA PRO A 143 17.52 8.89 -12.74
C PRO A 143 16.05 8.51 -12.98
N GLU A 144 15.76 7.72 -14.02
CA GLU A 144 14.39 7.33 -14.36
C GLU A 144 13.85 6.33 -13.33
N ALA A 145 14.63 5.30 -12.98
CA ALA A 145 14.22 4.31 -12.00
C ALA A 145 13.96 4.94 -10.62
N VAL A 146 14.76 5.94 -10.23
CA VAL A 146 14.54 6.67 -8.98
C VAL A 146 13.26 7.50 -9.03
N LEU A 147 13.04 8.27 -10.09
CA LEU A 147 11.83 9.10 -10.21
C LEU A 147 10.56 8.25 -10.26
N GLU A 148 10.57 7.15 -11.03
CA GLU A 148 9.46 6.19 -11.07
C GLU A 148 9.20 5.59 -9.68
N SER A 149 10.25 5.19 -8.96
CA SER A 149 10.14 4.68 -7.59
C SER A 149 9.54 5.71 -6.63
N MET A 150 9.86 6.99 -6.82
CA MET A 150 9.25 8.09 -6.04
C MET A 150 7.76 8.23 -6.36
N HIS A 151 7.36 8.15 -7.64
CA HIS A 151 5.95 8.15 -8.05
C HIS A 151 5.18 6.97 -7.45
N VAL A 152 5.68 5.75 -7.63
CA VAL A 152 5.11 4.52 -7.03
C VAL A 152 4.96 4.65 -5.51
N LEU A 153 5.93 5.25 -4.83
CA LEU A 153 5.88 5.46 -3.39
C LEU A 153 4.76 6.41 -2.97
N VAL A 154 4.57 7.52 -3.70
CA VAL A 154 3.56 8.52 -3.31
C VAL A 154 2.16 8.10 -3.73
N GLU A 155 2.01 7.32 -4.81
CA GLU A 155 0.73 6.76 -5.26
C GLU A 155 0.17 5.72 -4.29
N ARG A 156 1.03 4.91 -3.65
CA ARG A 156 0.61 3.93 -2.63
C ARG A 156 0.33 4.53 -1.26
N ASN A 157 0.62 5.82 -1.04
CA ASN A 157 0.55 6.44 0.27
C ASN A 157 -0.85 7.00 0.54
N MET A 158 -1.46 6.55 1.64
CA MET A 158 -2.77 7.02 2.11
C MET A 158 -2.71 8.30 2.93
N LEU A 159 -1.53 8.61 3.44
CA LEU A 159 -1.18 9.81 4.20
C LEU A 159 0.04 10.46 3.55
N PRO A 160 0.28 11.76 3.74
CA PRO A 160 1.48 12.41 3.25
C PRO A 160 2.76 11.60 3.55
N PRO A 161 3.70 11.54 2.60
CA PRO A 161 3.70 12.27 1.33
C PRO A 161 2.91 11.58 0.20
N ARG A 162 2.10 12.34 -0.54
CA ARG A 162 1.26 11.87 -1.66
C ARG A 162 1.59 12.53 -3.00
N THR A 163 2.48 13.50 -2.99
CA THR A 163 3.13 14.02 -4.20
C THR A 163 4.63 13.90 -4.07
N VAL A 164 5.33 13.95 -5.21
CA VAL A 164 6.79 14.00 -5.23
C VAL A 164 7.31 15.23 -4.48
N GLY A 165 6.60 16.37 -4.56
CA GLY A 165 6.93 17.57 -3.78
C GLY A 165 6.86 17.36 -2.27
N GLU A 166 5.74 16.80 -1.76
CA GLU A 166 5.58 16.48 -0.33
C GLU A 166 6.64 15.46 0.14
N LEU A 167 6.97 14.49 -0.72
CA LEU A 167 8.01 13.50 -0.45
C LEU A 167 9.35 14.19 -0.26
N LEU A 168 9.74 15.06 -1.19
CA LEU A 168 10.97 15.83 -1.14
C LEU A 168 11.04 16.72 0.11
N GLU A 169 9.97 17.42 0.47
CA GLU A 169 9.90 18.21 1.70
C GLU A 169 10.12 17.36 2.95
N SER A 170 9.47 16.19 3.02
CA SER A 170 9.60 15.28 4.18
C SER A 170 11.00 14.66 4.30
N LEU A 171 11.74 14.56 3.19
CA LEU A 171 13.10 14.05 3.13
C LEU A 171 14.17 15.13 3.33
N GLU A 172 13.84 16.41 3.15
CA GLU A 172 14.81 17.52 3.08
C GLU A 172 15.74 17.61 4.29
N ARG A 173 15.25 17.29 5.49
CA ARG A 173 16.09 17.28 6.70
C ARG A 173 17.05 16.10 6.78
N LEU A 174 16.71 14.97 6.16
CA LEU A 174 17.47 13.73 6.22
C LEU A 174 18.45 13.61 5.05
N THR A 175 18.02 14.04 3.86
CA THR A 175 18.74 13.86 2.59
C THR A 175 18.68 15.12 1.73
N PRO A 176 19.25 16.25 2.19
CA PRO A 176 19.18 17.53 1.49
C PRO A 176 19.88 17.55 0.13
N GLN A 177 20.98 16.82 -0.06
CA GLN A 177 21.70 16.80 -1.34
C GLN A 177 20.88 16.07 -2.41
N PHE A 178 20.34 14.91 -2.07
CA PHE A 178 19.44 14.15 -2.93
C PHE A 178 18.20 14.97 -3.31
N VAL A 179 17.57 15.63 -2.34
CA VAL A 179 16.40 16.48 -2.60
C VAL A 179 16.72 17.61 -3.58
N ASN A 180 17.86 18.26 -3.42
CA ASN A 180 18.29 19.32 -4.35
C ASN A 180 18.62 18.77 -5.74
N ALA A 181 19.24 17.60 -5.83
CA ALA A 181 19.54 16.94 -7.10
C ALA A 181 18.27 16.57 -7.87
N VAL A 182 17.28 15.98 -7.19
CA VAL A 182 15.96 15.68 -7.81
C VAL A 182 15.25 16.95 -8.24
N ARG A 183 15.21 18.00 -7.40
CA ARG A 183 14.60 19.30 -7.77
C ARG A 183 15.26 19.87 -9.02
N ALA A 184 16.60 19.83 -9.12
CA ALA A 184 17.33 20.30 -10.29
C ALA A 184 17.03 19.47 -11.54
N LEU A 185 16.92 18.15 -11.39
CA LEU A 185 16.57 17.23 -12.48
C LEU A 185 15.17 17.50 -13.05
N LEU A 186 14.16 17.67 -12.18
CA LEU A 186 12.79 17.98 -12.59
C LEU A 186 12.74 19.31 -13.38
N VAL A 187 13.38 20.37 -12.85
CA VAL A 187 13.49 21.66 -13.55
C VAL A 187 14.14 21.50 -14.93
N ALA A 188 15.21 20.72 -15.04
CA ALA A 188 15.90 20.48 -16.31
C ALA A 188 15.03 19.75 -17.35
N ARG A 189 14.09 18.90 -16.90
CA ARG A 189 13.13 18.18 -17.76
C ARG A 189 11.95 19.03 -18.22
N GLY A 190 11.82 20.26 -17.71
CA GLY A 190 10.63 21.09 -17.94
C GLY A 190 9.38 20.57 -17.21
N GLU A 191 9.56 19.56 -16.35
CA GLU A 191 8.60 19.16 -15.35
C GLU A 191 8.73 20.18 -14.24
N ALA A 192 7.73 21.06 -14.07
CA ALA A 192 7.69 21.82 -12.83
C ALA A 192 7.76 20.78 -11.70
N PRO A 193 8.70 20.90 -10.74
CA PRO A 193 8.61 20.06 -9.56
C PRO A 193 7.18 20.26 -9.07
N ASP A 194 6.53 19.19 -8.70
CA ASP A 194 5.16 19.26 -8.26
C ASP A 194 5.10 19.94 -6.88
N ILE A 195 5.49 21.22 -6.82
CA ILE A 195 5.51 22.12 -5.65
C ILE A 195 4.08 22.64 -5.41
N GLY A 196 3.05 21.91 -5.85
CA GLY A 196 1.67 22.32 -5.62
C GLY A 196 0.64 21.98 -6.70
N ALA A 197 0.83 20.98 -7.55
CA ALA A 197 -0.28 20.37 -8.27
C ALA A 197 -0.74 19.14 -7.49
N VAL A 198 -1.61 19.41 -6.51
CA VAL A 198 -2.56 18.39 -6.02
C VAL A 198 -3.11 17.68 -7.25
N PRO A 199 -3.08 16.33 -7.33
CA PRO A 199 -3.73 15.63 -8.43
C PRO A 199 -5.16 16.16 -8.48
N ALA A 200 -5.64 16.57 -9.64
CA ALA A 200 -6.91 17.31 -9.80
C ALA A 200 -8.18 16.56 -9.34
N ALA A 201 -8.04 15.47 -8.58
CA ALA A 201 -9.08 14.74 -7.89
C ALA A 201 -9.00 14.83 -6.34
N SER A 202 -8.06 15.58 -5.74
CA SER A 202 -7.74 15.47 -4.30
C SER A 202 -7.80 16.77 -3.47
N SER A 203 -8.19 17.92 -4.02
CA SER A 203 -8.32 19.17 -3.23
C SER A 203 -9.76 19.37 -2.76
N PHE A 204 -9.98 19.52 -1.45
CA PHE A 204 -11.25 20.02 -0.93
C PHE A 204 -11.51 21.41 -1.52
N PRO A 205 -12.60 21.63 -2.27
CA PRO A 205 -12.83 22.92 -2.91
C PRO A 205 -13.13 23.99 -1.87
N GLU A 206 -12.33 25.06 -1.78
CA GLU A 206 -12.67 26.18 -0.89
C GLU A 206 -13.77 27.05 -1.51
N LEU A 207 -15.00 26.85 -1.03
CA LEU A 207 -16.17 27.67 -1.35
C LEU A 207 -16.28 28.87 -0.41
N THR A 208 -16.67 30.02 -0.97
CA THR A 208 -17.04 31.21 -0.18
C THR A 208 -18.36 30.96 0.57
N ASP A 209 -18.61 31.71 1.65
CA ASP A 209 -19.85 31.54 2.44
C ASP A 209 -21.12 31.75 1.58
N GLU A 210 -21.04 32.61 0.56
CA GLU A 210 -22.12 32.83 -0.40
C GLU A 210 -22.35 31.58 -1.29
N GLN A 211 -21.29 30.93 -1.76
CA GLN A 211 -21.37 29.67 -2.52
C GLN A 211 -21.88 28.51 -1.65
N VAL A 212 -21.45 28.42 -0.39
CA VAL A 212 -21.95 27.42 0.58
C VAL A 212 -23.45 27.61 0.83
N SER A 213 -23.90 28.86 0.94
CA SER A 213 -25.32 29.20 1.12
C SER A 213 -26.19 28.89 -0.11
N ALA A 214 -25.58 28.72 -1.28
CA ALA A 214 -26.25 28.34 -2.52
C ALA A 214 -26.32 26.83 -2.75
N LEU A 215 -25.58 26.01 -1.97
CA LEU A 215 -25.65 24.55 -2.03
C LEU A 215 -27.01 24.03 -1.54
N LEU A 216 -27.43 22.88 -2.09
CA LEU A 216 -28.53 22.08 -1.56
C LEU A 216 -28.28 21.74 -0.07
N PRO A 217 -29.32 21.61 0.77
CA PRO A 217 -29.15 21.40 2.21
C PRO A 217 -28.21 20.25 2.57
N GLU A 218 -28.38 19.09 1.95
CA GLU A 218 -27.57 17.88 2.18
C GLU A 218 -26.10 18.08 1.76
N MET A 219 -25.87 18.73 0.62
CA MET A 219 -24.52 19.03 0.12
C MET A 219 -23.82 20.09 0.98
N ARG A 220 -24.59 21.04 1.53
CA ARG A 220 -24.07 22.07 2.43
C ARG A 220 -23.61 21.47 3.75
N GLU A 221 -24.41 20.57 4.32
CA GLU A 221 -24.09 19.88 5.56
C GLU A 221 -22.83 19.04 5.41
N ALA A 222 -22.76 18.18 4.37
CA ALA A 222 -21.57 17.40 4.05
C ALA A 222 -20.33 18.28 3.78
N TYR A 223 -20.49 19.39 3.07
CA TYR A 223 -19.39 20.34 2.84
C TYR A 223 -18.89 20.96 4.14
N LEU A 224 -19.79 21.40 5.03
CA LEU A 224 -19.40 22.01 6.30
C LEU A 224 -18.74 21.01 7.26
N GLU A 225 -19.20 19.76 7.27
CA GLU A 225 -18.56 18.67 8.02
C GLU A 225 -17.14 18.40 7.52
N LEU A 226 -16.96 18.26 6.21
CA LEU A 226 -15.64 18.09 5.61
C LEU A 226 -14.73 19.31 5.83
N ARG A 227 -15.26 20.53 5.76
CA ARG A 227 -14.53 21.78 6.03
C ARG A 227 -14.07 21.88 7.49
N ALA A 228 -14.83 21.33 8.42
CA ALA A 228 -14.52 21.32 9.85
C ALA A 228 -13.63 20.14 10.28
N MET A 229 -13.41 19.16 9.40
CA MET A 229 -12.60 17.97 9.65
C MET A 229 -11.12 18.33 9.82
N ASP A 230 -10.40 17.57 10.64
CA ASP A 230 -8.95 17.72 10.79
C ASP A 230 -8.25 17.62 9.42
N PRO A 231 -7.28 18.51 9.09
CA PRO A 231 -6.63 18.50 7.78
C PRO A 231 -6.06 17.13 7.40
N ALA A 232 -5.49 16.36 8.32
CA ALA A 232 -4.93 15.03 8.00
C ALA A 232 -6.02 13.95 7.81
N GLU A 233 -7.22 14.16 8.35
CA GLU A 233 -8.37 13.27 8.16
C GLU A 233 -9.13 13.60 6.86
N LEU A 234 -9.31 14.89 6.56
CA LEU A 234 -9.84 15.36 5.28
C LEU A 234 -8.98 14.88 4.11
N LEU A 235 -7.67 14.91 4.29
CA LEU A 235 -6.70 14.45 3.30
C LEU A 235 -6.78 12.95 3.02
N ARG A 236 -7.01 12.14 4.05
CA ARG A 236 -7.30 10.70 3.94
C ARG A 236 -8.60 10.46 3.19
N PHE A 237 -9.65 11.18 3.56
CA PHE A 237 -10.97 11.08 2.93
C PHE A 237 -10.91 11.36 1.42
N LEU A 238 -10.21 12.43 1.02
CA LEU A 238 -10.08 12.83 -0.39
C LEU A 238 -9.18 11.89 -1.19
N GLY A 239 -8.10 11.37 -0.58
CA GLY A 239 -7.20 10.40 -1.23
C GLY A 239 -7.91 9.11 -1.63
N HIS A 240 -8.89 8.68 -0.84
CA HIS A 240 -9.63 7.43 -1.11
C HIS A 240 -10.90 7.66 -1.91
N THR A 241 -11.19 8.88 -2.38
CA THR A 241 -12.48 9.17 -3.03
C THR A 241 -12.69 8.29 -4.26
N LYS A 242 -11.69 8.11 -5.14
CA LYS A 242 -11.80 7.21 -6.31
C LYS A 242 -12.08 5.75 -5.90
N LEU A 243 -11.40 5.27 -4.87
CA LEU A 243 -11.51 3.91 -4.33
C LEU A 243 -12.89 3.66 -3.68
N VAL A 244 -13.29 4.55 -2.78
CA VAL A 244 -14.57 4.50 -2.06
C VAL A 244 -15.74 4.70 -3.02
N SER A 245 -15.62 5.61 -3.99
CA SER A 245 -16.63 5.78 -5.04
C SER A 245 -16.78 4.53 -5.91
N ALA A 246 -15.68 3.85 -6.27
CA ALA A 246 -15.74 2.61 -7.03
C ALA A 246 -16.44 1.48 -6.24
N ALA A 247 -16.13 1.37 -4.94
CA ALA A 247 -16.80 0.42 -4.05
C ALA A 247 -18.29 0.71 -3.92
N TRP A 248 -18.68 1.98 -3.69
CA TRP A 248 -20.08 2.38 -3.64
C TRP A 248 -20.81 2.11 -4.95
N ALA A 249 -20.21 2.42 -6.10
CA ALA A 249 -20.81 2.16 -7.40
C ALA A 249 -21.15 0.66 -7.55
N PHE A 250 -20.22 -0.23 -7.21
CA PHE A 250 -20.48 -1.67 -7.22
C PHE A 250 -21.57 -2.08 -6.23
N LEU A 251 -21.43 -1.68 -4.96
CA LEU A 251 -22.33 -2.10 -3.89
C LEU A 251 -23.77 -1.63 -4.13
N THR A 252 -23.96 -0.39 -4.57
CA THR A 252 -25.28 0.15 -4.92
C THR A 252 -25.89 -0.61 -6.09
N SER A 253 -25.19 -0.73 -7.23
CA SER A 253 -25.76 -1.44 -8.39
C SER A 253 -26.10 -2.89 -8.08
N VAL A 254 -25.22 -3.61 -7.38
CA VAL A 254 -25.42 -5.05 -7.11
C VAL A 254 -26.44 -5.28 -6.01
N CYS A 255 -26.32 -4.60 -4.87
CA CYS A 255 -27.12 -4.93 -3.70
C CYS A 255 -28.38 -4.08 -3.55
N VAL A 256 -28.40 -2.85 -4.06
CA VAL A 256 -29.62 -2.02 -4.09
C VAL A 256 -30.39 -2.32 -5.37
N ASP A 257 -29.78 -2.11 -6.52
CA ASP A 257 -30.49 -2.20 -7.81
C ASP A 257 -30.65 -3.66 -8.29
N GLY A 258 -29.77 -4.55 -7.86
CA GLY A 258 -29.78 -5.96 -8.28
C GLY A 258 -29.23 -6.17 -9.69
N ASP A 259 -28.41 -5.24 -10.16
CA ASP A 259 -27.83 -5.20 -11.49
C ASP A 259 -26.31 -5.39 -11.38
N LEU A 260 -25.86 -6.64 -11.56
CA LEU A 260 -24.45 -6.98 -11.59
C LEU A 260 -23.86 -6.73 -12.98
N LEU A 261 -24.68 -6.87 -14.03
CA LEU A 261 -24.25 -6.74 -15.42
C LEU A 261 -23.66 -5.36 -15.72
N SER A 262 -24.30 -4.28 -15.26
CA SER A 262 -23.83 -2.92 -15.54
C SER A 262 -22.47 -2.59 -14.91
N VAL A 263 -22.14 -3.23 -13.79
CA VAL A 263 -20.88 -3.04 -13.06
C VAL A 263 -19.92 -4.21 -13.21
N TRP A 264 -20.24 -5.22 -14.03
CA TRP A 264 -19.36 -6.36 -14.28
C TRP A 264 -17.97 -5.99 -14.84
N PRO A 265 -17.83 -4.96 -15.72
CA PRO A 265 -16.52 -4.45 -16.10
C PRO A 265 -15.70 -3.84 -14.95
N ASN A 266 -16.33 -3.50 -13.83
CA ASN A 266 -15.67 -3.01 -12.61
C ASN A 266 -15.29 -4.15 -11.64
N VAL A 267 -15.50 -5.41 -12.04
CA VAL A 267 -15.08 -6.58 -11.28
C VAL A 267 -13.76 -7.08 -11.85
N ASP A 268 -12.81 -7.36 -10.97
CA ASP A 268 -11.49 -7.86 -11.31
C ASP A 268 -11.58 -9.13 -12.20
N PRO A 269 -10.79 -9.26 -13.28
CA PRO A 269 -10.82 -10.42 -14.16
C PRO A 269 -10.65 -11.77 -13.44
N ASP A 270 -9.78 -11.85 -12.43
CA ASP A 270 -9.57 -13.06 -11.63
C ASP A 270 -10.82 -13.37 -10.82
N PHE A 271 -11.42 -12.34 -10.23
CA PHE A 271 -12.63 -12.52 -9.42
C PHE A 271 -13.83 -12.94 -10.27
N ARG A 272 -13.99 -12.35 -11.47
CA ARG A 272 -15.00 -12.80 -12.45
C ARG A 272 -14.84 -14.27 -12.79
N SER A 273 -13.60 -14.70 -13.01
CA SER A 273 -13.27 -16.10 -13.29
C SER A 273 -13.65 -17.01 -12.12
N VAL A 274 -13.30 -16.62 -10.89
CA VAL A 274 -13.63 -17.39 -9.68
C VAL A 274 -15.14 -17.52 -9.48
N LEU A 275 -15.90 -16.42 -9.65
CA LEU A 275 -17.36 -16.44 -9.55
C LEU A 275 -18.00 -17.34 -10.62
N ALA A 276 -17.52 -17.24 -11.86
CA ALA A 276 -17.99 -18.05 -12.99
C ALA A 276 -17.74 -19.54 -12.75
N TRP A 277 -16.50 -19.92 -12.45
CA TRP A 277 -16.12 -21.31 -12.19
C TRP A 277 -16.84 -21.91 -10.99
N ARG A 278 -17.00 -21.14 -9.91
CA ARG A 278 -17.78 -21.57 -8.75
C ARG A 278 -19.22 -21.87 -9.13
N TRP A 279 -19.86 -20.98 -9.89
CA TRP A 279 -21.25 -21.19 -10.33
C TRP A 279 -21.38 -22.41 -11.25
N VAL A 280 -20.46 -22.60 -12.19
CA VAL A 280 -20.44 -23.78 -13.06
C VAL A 280 -20.30 -25.07 -12.25
N ARG A 281 -19.37 -25.11 -11.30
CA ARG A 281 -19.15 -26.27 -10.42
C ARG A 281 -20.41 -26.60 -9.61
N ASP A 282 -21.04 -25.60 -9.03
CA ASP A 282 -22.22 -25.77 -8.18
C ASP A 282 -23.45 -26.23 -9.01
N ASN A 283 -23.44 -26.04 -10.34
CA ASN A 283 -24.51 -26.42 -11.26
C ASN A 283 -24.12 -27.53 -12.27
N HIS A 284 -22.94 -28.15 -12.12
CA HIS A 284 -22.33 -29.02 -13.13
C HIS A 284 -23.26 -30.13 -13.65
N TYR A 285 -24.04 -30.74 -12.77
CA TYR A 285 -24.97 -31.82 -13.13
C TYR A 285 -26.03 -31.32 -14.11
N GLN A 286 -26.70 -30.21 -13.78
CA GLN A 286 -27.74 -29.62 -14.62
C GLN A 286 -27.17 -29.12 -15.94
N MET A 287 -25.98 -28.50 -15.92
CA MET A 287 -25.29 -28.02 -17.12
C MET A 287 -24.99 -29.16 -18.10
N THR A 288 -24.54 -30.30 -17.58
CA THR A 288 -24.26 -31.49 -18.40
C THR A 288 -25.54 -32.06 -19.02
N VAL A 289 -26.63 -32.12 -18.23
CA VAL A 289 -27.94 -32.61 -18.70
C VAL A 289 -28.50 -31.71 -19.82
N ASP A 290 -28.31 -30.40 -19.71
CA ASP A 290 -28.79 -29.42 -20.68
C ASP A 290 -27.84 -29.25 -21.88
N GLY A 291 -26.72 -29.99 -21.92
CA GLY A 291 -25.77 -30.01 -23.04
C GLY A 291 -24.78 -28.85 -23.07
N TRP A 292 -24.55 -28.17 -21.94
CA TRP A 292 -23.58 -27.09 -21.82
C TRP A 292 -22.19 -27.62 -21.44
N GLU A 293 -21.16 -27.11 -22.14
CA GLU A 293 -19.75 -27.33 -21.77
C GLU A 293 -19.33 -26.35 -20.68
N GLY A 294 -19.05 -26.86 -19.48
CA GLY A 294 -18.84 -26.05 -18.28
C GLY A 294 -17.71 -25.02 -18.40
N GLU A 295 -16.57 -25.40 -18.98
CA GLU A 295 -15.43 -24.51 -19.19
C GLU A 295 -15.77 -23.36 -20.16
N ALA A 296 -16.46 -23.67 -21.26
CA ALA A 296 -16.90 -22.67 -22.23
C ALA A 296 -17.90 -21.69 -21.61
N VAL A 297 -18.83 -22.19 -20.78
CA VAL A 297 -19.76 -21.33 -20.03
C VAL A 297 -19.02 -20.45 -19.03
N ALA A 298 -18.08 -21.00 -18.26
CA ALA A 298 -17.30 -20.25 -17.29
C ALA A 298 -16.53 -19.10 -17.97
N ALA A 299 -15.85 -19.38 -19.08
CA ALA A 299 -15.14 -18.38 -19.87
C ALA A 299 -16.09 -17.29 -20.42
N ALA A 300 -17.26 -17.68 -20.94
CA ALA A 300 -18.24 -16.75 -21.46
C ALA A 300 -18.83 -15.82 -20.38
N LEU A 301 -19.07 -16.34 -19.18
CA LEU A 301 -19.58 -15.55 -18.04
C LEU A 301 -18.49 -14.65 -17.43
N ALA A 302 -17.23 -15.07 -17.45
CA ALA A 302 -16.11 -14.29 -16.93
C ALA A 302 -15.72 -13.10 -17.84
N GLY A 303 -16.17 -13.08 -19.09
CA GLY A 303 -15.96 -11.98 -20.03
C GLY A 303 -16.47 -10.63 -19.50
N PRO A 304 -15.89 -9.49 -19.93
CA PRO A 304 -16.25 -8.17 -19.40
C PRO A 304 -17.66 -7.72 -19.76
N VAL A 305 -18.21 -8.22 -20.88
CA VAL A 305 -19.57 -7.98 -21.34
C VAL A 305 -20.21 -9.33 -21.69
N PRO A 306 -20.75 -10.05 -20.70
CA PRO A 306 -21.23 -11.41 -20.88
C PRO A 306 -22.59 -11.41 -21.59
N GLU A 307 -22.64 -12.03 -22.77
CA GLU A 307 -23.87 -12.19 -23.58
C GLU A 307 -24.49 -13.59 -23.45
N HIS A 308 -23.96 -14.43 -22.56
CA HIS A 308 -24.36 -15.82 -22.44
C HIS A 308 -25.79 -15.96 -21.88
N PRO A 309 -26.66 -16.85 -22.42
CA PRO A 309 -28.04 -17.01 -21.95
C PRO A 309 -28.18 -17.36 -20.46
N LEU A 310 -27.18 -18.02 -19.89
CA LEU A 310 -27.14 -18.38 -18.47
C LEU A 310 -26.78 -17.22 -17.53
N TRP A 311 -26.42 -16.04 -18.06
CA TRP A 311 -26.07 -14.86 -17.26
C TRP A 311 -27.17 -14.50 -16.26
N VAL A 312 -28.44 -14.51 -16.68
CA VAL A 312 -29.58 -14.17 -15.80
C VAL A 312 -29.67 -15.08 -14.57
N HIS A 313 -29.24 -16.34 -14.69
CA HIS A 313 -29.22 -17.29 -13.57
C HIS A 313 -27.98 -17.10 -12.70
N PHE A 314 -26.83 -16.85 -13.33
CA PHE A 314 -25.58 -16.51 -12.68
C PHE A 314 -25.71 -15.25 -11.80
N GLU A 315 -26.15 -14.15 -12.39
CA GLU A 315 -26.36 -12.85 -11.74
C GLU A 315 -27.31 -12.99 -10.55
N ARG A 316 -28.48 -13.60 -10.76
CA ARG A 316 -29.48 -13.79 -9.70
C ARG A 316 -28.92 -14.53 -8.49
N VAL A 317 -28.07 -15.54 -8.69
CA VAL A 317 -27.45 -16.29 -7.59
C VAL A 317 -26.45 -15.41 -6.85
N HIS A 318 -25.55 -14.74 -7.56
CA HIS A 318 -24.50 -13.92 -6.92
C HIS A 318 -25.06 -12.66 -6.26
N VAL A 319 -25.98 -11.94 -6.90
CA VAL A 319 -26.71 -10.81 -6.28
C VAL A 319 -27.37 -11.23 -4.98
N ARG A 320 -28.03 -12.39 -4.96
CA ARG A 320 -28.62 -12.93 -3.72
C ARG A 320 -27.56 -13.24 -2.67
N SER A 321 -26.45 -13.86 -3.04
CA SER A 321 -25.35 -14.17 -2.12
C SER A 321 -24.71 -12.93 -1.54
N PHE A 322 -24.46 -11.90 -2.34
CA PHE A 322 -23.90 -10.62 -1.89
C PHE A 322 -24.86 -9.87 -0.96
N ARG A 323 -26.16 -9.82 -1.30
CA ARG A 323 -27.20 -9.24 -0.41
C ARG A 323 -27.32 -9.98 0.92
N ALA A 324 -27.13 -11.30 0.94
CA ALA A 324 -27.19 -12.08 2.17
C ALA A 324 -25.96 -11.90 3.07
N MET A 325 -24.85 -11.40 2.50
CA MET A 325 -23.60 -11.19 3.21
C MET A 325 -23.55 -9.82 3.88
N LEU A 326 -24.23 -8.81 3.33
CA LEU A 326 -24.18 -7.43 3.80
C LEU A 326 -25.43 -7.06 4.62
N PRO A 327 -25.32 -6.06 5.52
CA PRO A 327 -26.47 -5.52 6.25
C PRO A 327 -27.38 -4.72 5.30
N ASP A 328 -28.48 -4.15 5.82
CA ASP A 328 -29.37 -3.30 5.03
C ASP A 328 -28.59 -2.15 4.36
N PRO A 329 -28.68 -1.97 3.02
CA PRO A 329 -28.01 -0.87 2.32
C PRO A 329 -28.30 0.53 2.88
N ALA A 330 -29.46 0.74 3.49
CA ALA A 330 -29.81 2.01 4.12
C ALA A 330 -28.95 2.34 5.35
N THR A 331 -28.23 1.37 5.91
CA THR A 331 -27.43 1.53 7.13
C THR A 331 -25.92 1.47 6.87
N TRP A 332 -25.51 1.41 5.60
CA TRP A 332 -24.10 1.26 5.26
C TRP A 332 -23.27 2.52 5.53
N GLY A 333 -22.08 2.31 6.06
CA GLY A 333 -20.98 3.28 6.04
C GLY A 333 -19.70 2.59 5.61
N ILE A 334 -18.83 3.30 4.88
CA ILE A 334 -17.48 2.84 4.58
C ILE A 334 -16.51 3.67 5.40
N GLY A 335 -15.70 3.00 6.23
CA GLY A 335 -14.71 3.67 7.07
C GLY A 335 -13.61 4.32 6.25
N THR A 336 -13.00 5.38 6.78
CA THR A 336 -11.88 6.08 6.15
C THR A 336 -10.56 5.30 6.24
N GLY A 337 -10.49 4.30 7.11
CA GLY A 337 -9.34 3.41 7.27
C GLY A 337 -9.40 2.25 6.27
N THR A 338 -8.67 2.37 5.17
CA THR A 338 -8.42 1.24 4.27
C THR A 338 -7.17 0.47 4.71
N ARG A 339 -7.03 -0.77 4.25
CA ARG A 339 -5.89 -1.62 4.57
C ARG A 339 -5.24 -2.16 3.31
N ILE A 340 -4.00 -1.75 3.03
CA ILE A 340 -3.20 -2.33 1.95
C ILE A 340 -2.87 -3.79 2.29
N VAL A 341 -3.13 -4.69 1.34
CA VAL A 341 -2.82 -6.12 1.44
C VAL A 341 -1.75 -6.58 0.45
N GLY A 342 -1.54 -5.83 -0.63
CA GLY A 342 -0.55 -6.11 -1.67
C GLY A 342 -0.40 -4.93 -2.65
N PRO A 343 0.52 -5.01 -3.63
CA PRO A 343 0.69 -3.98 -4.66
C PRO A 343 -0.63 -3.71 -5.38
N GLY A 344 -1.12 -2.46 -5.32
CA GLY A 344 -2.40 -2.08 -5.91
C GLY A 344 -3.63 -2.74 -5.29
N VAL A 345 -3.52 -3.52 -4.21
CA VAL A 345 -4.67 -4.22 -3.59
C VAL A 345 -4.94 -3.69 -2.18
N GLU A 346 -6.17 -3.26 -1.97
CA GLU A 346 -6.64 -2.65 -0.73
C GLU A 346 -7.95 -3.26 -0.22
N VAL A 347 -8.13 -3.26 1.09
CA VAL A 347 -9.38 -3.65 1.74
C VAL A 347 -10.09 -2.42 2.25
N LEU A 348 -11.36 -2.26 1.89
CA LEU A 348 -12.30 -1.40 2.59
C LEU A 348 -13.21 -2.24 3.49
N TYR A 349 -13.82 -1.61 4.47
CA TYR A 349 -14.79 -2.25 5.35
C TYR A 349 -16.13 -1.53 5.23
N VAL A 350 -17.16 -2.29 4.87
CA VAL A 350 -18.55 -1.84 5.02
C VAL A 350 -18.97 -2.10 6.46
N HIS A 351 -19.64 -1.11 7.04
CA HIS A 351 -20.07 -1.08 8.43
C HIS A 351 -21.58 -0.88 8.53
N GLU A 352 -22.17 -1.43 9.58
CA GLU A 352 -23.57 -1.18 9.94
C GLU A 352 -23.66 0.04 10.89
N MET A 353 -24.06 1.19 10.35
CA MET A 353 -24.13 2.46 11.06
C MET A 353 -25.34 2.60 11.99
N SER A 354 -26.40 1.80 11.80
CA SER A 354 -27.60 1.82 12.66
C SER A 354 -27.27 1.55 14.14
N THR A 355 -26.10 0.97 14.40
CA THR A 355 -25.62 0.59 15.72
C THR A 355 -24.63 1.59 16.33
N LEU A 356 -24.43 2.75 15.69
CA LEU A 356 -23.55 3.85 16.11
C LEU A 356 -24.40 5.08 16.47
N ASP A 357 -24.51 5.42 17.77
CA ASP A 357 -25.32 6.55 18.24
C ASP A 357 -24.83 7.93 17.75
N SER A 358 -23.57 8.03 17.30
CA SER A 358 -22.92 9.27 16.85
C SER A 358 -22.06 9.12 15.58
N GLY A 359 -22.13 7.97 14.91
CA GLY A 359 -21.22 7.63 13.80
C GLY A 359 -19.77 7.36 14.21
N VAL A 360 -19.43 7.51 15.50
CA VAL A 360 -18.08 7.27 16.03
C VAL A 360 -17.98 5.87 16.64
N TRP A 361 -16.88 5.20 16.32
CA TRP A 361 -16.56 3.88 16.85
C TRP A 361 -16.00 3.94 18.25
N GLU A 362 -16.60 3.19 19.18
CA GLU A 362 -16.05 3.02 20.52
C GLU A 362 -14.87 2.04 20.51
N PRO A 363 -13.70 2.42 21.06
CA PRO A 363 -12.56 1.52 21.17
C PRO A 363 -12.90 0.25 21.95
N ASN A 364 -12.43 -0.91 21.46
CA ASN A 364 -12.60 -2.24 22.06
C ASN A 364 -14.02 -2.83 22.05
N VAL A 365 -14.97 -2.23 21.34
CA VAL A 365 -16.27 -2.85 21.10
C VAL A 365 -16.23 -3.65 19.79
N PRO A 366 -16.34 -4.99 19.83
CA PRO A 366 -16.36 -5.79 18.62
C PRO A 366 -17.64 -5.51 17.82
N ARG A 367 -17.50 -5.36 16.51
CA ARG A 367 -18.62 -5.16 15.59
C ARG A 367 -18.37 -5.97 14.32
N PRO A 368 -19.45 -6.38 13.63
CA PRO A 368 -19.32 -6.97 12.31
C PRO A 368 -18.77 -5.92 11.33
N VAL A 369 -17.81 -6.34 10.53
CA VAL A 369 -17.29 -5.58 9.40
C VAL A 369 -17.32 -6.48 8.18
N PHE A 370 -17.60 -5.91 7.02
CA PHE A 370 -17.74 -6.66 5.79
C PHE A 370 -16.66 -6.18 4.82
N PRO A 371 -15.57 -6.95 4.65
CA PRO A 371 -14.46 -6.52 3.83
C PRO A 371 -14.83 -6.55 2.34
N ILE A 372 -14.38 -5.53 1.61
CA ILE A 372 -14.36 -5.51 0.15
C ILE A 372 -12.92 -5.29 -0.29
N LEU A 373 -12.42 -6.24 -1.06
CA LEU A 373 -11.08 -6.19 -1.63
C LEU A 373 -11.15 -5.46 -2.96
N MET A 374 -10.31 -4.45 -3.12
CA MET A 374 -10.24 -3.56 -4.26
C MET A 374 -8.86 -3.69 -4.89
N HIS A 375 -8.78 -3.68 -6.21
CA HIS A 375 -7.53 -3.76 -6.97
C HIS A 375 -7.45 -2.62 -7.97
N LEU A 376 -6.33 -1.90 -7.94
CA LEU A 376 -6.00 -0.84 -8.87
C LEU A 376 -5.40 -1.45 -10.14
N PHE A 377 -6.15 -1.39 -11.22
CA PHE A 377 -5.77 -1.92 -12.52
C PHE A 377 -6.07 -0.87 -13.59
N ASP A 378 -5.06 -0.48 -14.39
CA ASP A 378 -5.16 0.57 -15.42
C ASP A 378 -5.81 1.88 -14.91
N ASP A 379 -5.31 2.42 -13.78
CA ASP A 379 -5.82 3.65 -13.10
C ASP A 379 -7.32 3.56 -12.70
N ARG A 380 -7.85 2.35 -12.55
CA ARG A 380 -9.23 2.09 -12.10
C ARG A 380 -9.26 1.11 -10.95
N TRP A 381 -10.10 1.41 -9.96
CA TRP A 381 -10.37 0.49 -8.86
C TRP A 381 -11.45 -0.51 -9.26
N LEU A 382 -11.09 -1.80 -9.20
CA LEU A 382 -11.95 -2.93 -9.48
C LEU A 382 -12.23 -3.72 -8.21
N VAL A 383 -13.40 -4.34 -8.11
CA VAL A 383 -13.72 -5.24 -6.99
C VAL A 383 -13.03 -6.58 -7.21
N ARG A 384 -12.10 -6.92 -6.33
CA ARG A 384 -11.32 -8.16 -6.35
C ARG A 384 -11.88 -9.24 -5.42
N ASN A 385 -12.64 -8.87 -4.38
CA ASN A 385 -13.37 -9.82 -3.54
C ASN A 385 -14.43 -9.11 -2.69
N LEU A 386 -15.43 -9.84 -2.22
CA LEU A 386 -16.42 -9.36 -1.25
C LEU A 386 -16.63 -10.41 -0.16
N GLY A 387 -16.52 -10.00 1.11
CA GLY A 387 -16.73 -10.84 2.28
C GLY A 387 -15.51 -11.60 2.79
N SER A 388 -14.37 -11.50 2.10
CA SER A 388 -13.10 -12.03 2.55
C SER A 388 -11.98 -11.02 2.30
N GLU A 389 -11.01 -11.00 3.21
CA GLU A 389 -9.75 -10.25 3.04
C GLU A 389 -8.70 -11.06 2.26
N GLU A 390 -8.98 -12.33 1.98
CA GLU A 390 -8.10 -13.20 1.22
C GLU A 390 -8.22 -12.92 -0.28
N ASP A 391 -7.07 -12.90 -0.95
CA ASP A 391 -7.04 -12.80 -2.41
C ASP A 391 -7.57 -14.12 -3.00
N PRO A 392 -8.66 -14.08 -3.80
CA PRO A 392 -9.25 -15.29 -4.35
C PRO A 392 -8.31 -16.04 -5.31
N ALA A 393 -7.28 -15.39 -5.86
CA ALA A 393 -6.27 -16.04 -6.70
C ALA A 393 -5.19 -16.79 -5.88
N ALA A 394 -5.04 -16.51 -4.58
CA ALA A 394 -4.08 -17.19 -3.72
C ALA A 394 -4.59 -18.55 -3.19
N SER A 395 -5.90 -18.79 -3.30
CA SER A 395 -6.60 -19.97 -2.77
C SER A 395 -7.16 -20.89 -3.87
N ALA A 396 -6.88 -20.61 -5.15
CA ALA A 396 -7.38 -21.33 -6.32
C ALA A 396 -6.39 -22.36 -6.86
#